data_AF-A0A7W0V482-F1
#
_entry.id   AF-A0A7W0V482-F1
#
_cell.length_a   1.000
_cell.length_b   1.000
_cell.length_c   1.000
_cell.angle_alpha   90.00
_cell.angle_beta   90.00
_cell.angle_gamma   90.00
#
_symmetry.space_group_name_H-M   'P 1'
#
loop_
_entity.id
_entity.type
_entity.pdbx_description
1 polymer ?
#
loop_
_entity_poly.entity_id
_entity_poly.type
_entity_poly.pdbx_seq_one_letter_code
_entity_poly.pdbx_strand_id
1 'polypeptide(L)'
;MTTVRTHVFVASLLLALLLGMPFSALFSAVRAQDATPVAADSGDAPVLLLAAPGMRPDLVEAFAAEGALPAMASMVDSGETIDGGLVGPFPATTATSFPTLLTGTWPGEHGVVGDRFFRTGSPDFADFANAINPGLIQADTLPQAVERAGKTVVAVGWEGLSGLDPALDGPVVGGPVALSRASVVANYDLPERADNGERLGVDYDRVDPRPAEGWSDAPESFSPARETDLTLSSLDAEGANPDREFAVYIYDSTDDATENYDHVLVAPEKDAAAAIADLVVGAWASAPLTLAGDLEGQAAGFWLKAIDLAPDLSRFRLYATAVSRIDASWAGCMDRPECAAPGGFAEAVNLAVGAPIGVDTASLEAGLIDEATFVAQGITSAWQTVDALRFIVEDLDVQPDLLLLATPFPEAVSQQFLGLLADRGGDGAVATPVMSDAEGDGVVAVDDAALLGFVRDGYTMADEILAAGRDLLGPEATTLMVSTGGLAPSWRGVNAGQVLVDAGIAEKAQLENCVPGAATAPP
;
A
#
# COMPACT_ATOMS: atom_id res chain seq x y z
N MET A 1 -56.43 -41.60 9.99
CA MET A 1 -56.09 -40.67 11.10
C MET A 1 -55.02 -41.19 12.06
N THR A 2 -54.57 -42.44 11.98
CA THR A 2 -53.60 -43.04 12.91
C THR A 2 -52.13 -42.96 12.44
N THR A 3 -51.85 -42.85 11.15
CA THR A 3 -50.48 -42.80 10.60
C THR A 3 -49.81 -41.43 10.73
N VAL A 4 -50.58 -40.33 10.60
CA VAL A 4 -50.05 -38.95 10.67
C VAL A 4 -49.57 -38.58 12.07
N ARG A 5 -50.23 -39.10 13.12
CA ARG A 5 -49.83 -38.85 14.51
C ARG A 5 -48.49 -39.49 14.88
N THR A 6 -48.16 -40.64 14.29
CA THR A 6 -46.91 -41.34 14.56
C THR A 6 -45.71 -40.61 13.94
N HIS A 7 -45.86 -40.05 12.75
CA HIS A 7 -44.80 -39.29 12.09
C HIS A 7 -44.50 -37.95 12.79
N VAL A 8 -45.53 -37.26 13.27
CA VAL A 8 -45.35 -36.02 14.05
C VAL A 8 -44.65 -36.32 15.39
N PHE A 9 -45.02 -37.42 16.06
CA PHE A 9 -44.40 -37.77 17.34
C PHE A 9 -42.92 -38.18 17.19
N VAL A 10 -42.57 -38.90 16.12
CA VAL A 10 -41.18 -39.28 15.83
C VAL A 10 -40.34 -38.06 15.44
N ALA A 11 -40.90 -37.14 14.64
CA ALA A 11 -40.22 -35.91 14.27
C ALA A 11 -39.97 -34.99 15.49
N SER A 12 -40.95 -34.84 16.38
CA SER A 12 -40.80 -34.06 17.62
C SER A 12 -39.82 -34.69 18.61
N LEU A 13 -39.75 -36.03 18.68
CA LEU A 13 -38.79 -36.74 19.54
C LEU A 13 -37.36 -36.59 19.02
N LEU A 14 -37.16 -36.67 17.69
CA LEU A 14 -35.86 -36.46 17.06
C LEU A 14 -35.38 -35.00 17.21
N LEU A 15 -36.28 -34.03 17.08
CA LEU A 15 -35.95 -32.62 17.26
C LEU A 15 -35.61 -32.30 18.73
N ALA A 16 -36.34 -32.90 19.69
CA ALA A 16 -36.04 -32.78 21.11
C ALA A 16 -34.71 -33.45 21.52
N LEU A 17 -34.35 -34.56 20.87
CA LEU A 17 -33.05 -35.21 21.05
C LEU A 17 -31.90 -34.38 20.44
N LEU A 18 -32.13 -33.70 19.31
CA LEU A 18 -31.15 -32.80 18.67
C LEU A 18 -30.95 -31.50 19.47
N LEU A 19 -32.00 -30.95 20.08
CA LEU A 19 -31.93 -29.76 20.94
C LEU A 19 -31.39 -30.05 22.35
N GLY A 20 -31.39 -31.32 22.76
CA GLY A 20 -30.88 -31.78 24.07
C GLY A 20 -29.42 -32.22 24.05
N MET A 21 -28.78 -32.30 22.88
CA MET A 21 -27.34 -32.53 22.83
C MET A 21 -26.60 -31.24 23.17
N PRO A 22 -25.68 -31.24 24.14
CA PRO A 22 -24.84 -30.09 24.39
C PRO A 22 -24.06 -29.78 23.10
N PHE A 23 -24.07 -28.51 22.70
CA PHE A 23 -23.45 -28.02 21.45
C PHE A 23 -21.97 -28.43 21.30
N SER A 24 -21.31 -28.75 22.43
CA SER A 24 -19.95 -29.29 22.51
C SER A 24 -19.77 -30.72 21.97
N ALA A 25 -20.84 -31.44 21.61
CA ALA A 25 -20.77 -32.80 21.05
C ALA A 25 -20.83 -32.84 19.51
N LEU A 26 -21.20 -31.73 18.84
CA LEU A 26 -21.37 -31.67 17.37
C LEU A 26 -20.18 -31.08 16.63
N PHE A 27 -19.29 -30.39 17.34
CA PHE A 27 -18.01 -29.97 16.82
C PHE A 27 -16.94 -30.76 17.58
N SER A 28 -16.09 -31.50 16.87
CA SER A 28 -14.78 -31.82 17.43
C SER A 28 -14.21 -30.48 17.88
N ALA A 29 -13.95 -30.34 19.19
CA ALA A 29 -13.20 -29.21 19.68
C ALA A 29 -12.00 -29.07 18.75
N VAL A 30 -11.92 -27.95 18.03
CA VAL A 30 -10.63 -27.44 17.58
C VAL A 30 -9.75 -27.58 18.81
N ARG A 31 -8.69 -28.37 18.72
CA ARG A 31 -7.72 -28.44 19.81
C ARG A 31 -7.29 -26.99 20.02
N ALA A 32 -7.85 -26.36 21.04
CA ALA A 32 -7.21 -25.24 21.69
C ALA A 32 -5.78 -25.73 21.92
N GLN A 33 -4.83 -24.98 21.42
CA GLN A 33 -3.42 -25.29 21.52
C GLN A 33 -3.13 -25.56 23.00
N ASP A 34 -3.02 -26.85 23.38
CA ASP A 34 -2.80 -27.30 24.75
C ASP A 34 -1.34 -27.00 25.11
N ALA A 35 -1.06 -25.72 25.35
CA ALA A 35 0.04 -25.19 26.11
C ALA A 35 -0.11 -23.67 26.12
N THR A 36 -0.48 -23.09 27.28
CA THR A 36 0.06 -21.77 27.60
C THR A 36 1.57 -21.94 27.58
N PRO A 37 2.32 -21.28 26.66
CA PRO A 37 3.76 -21.38 26.67
C PRO A 37 4.23 -20.95 28.06
N VAL A 38 4.89 -21.85 28.78
CA VAL A 38 5.71 -21.43 29.91
C VAL A 38 6.84 -20.65 29.25
N ALA A 39 6.97 -19.36 29.57
CA ALA A 39 8.12 -18.56 29.17
C ALA A 39 9.38 -19.38 29.50
N ALA A 40 9.98 -19.97 28.47
CA ALA A 40 11.31 -20.51 28.60
C ALA A 40 12.22 -19.32 28.89
N ASP A 41 13.35 -19.58 29.54
CA ASP A 41 14.49 -18.65 29.56
C ASP A 41 15.05 -18.61 28.11
N SER A 42 14.24 -18.11 27.17
CA SER A 42 14.66 -17.77 25.82
C SER A 42 15.59 -16.59 26.04
N GLY A 43 16.89 -16.80 25.84
CA GLY A 43 17.92 -15.81 26.18
C GLY A 43 17.65 -14.42 25.60
N ASP A 44 18.46 -13.45 25.99
CA ASP A 44 18.33 -12.03 25.62
C ASP A 44 18.58 -11.71 24.13
N ALA A 45 18.40 -12.69 23.24
CA ALA A 45 18.55 -12.48 21.80
C ALA A 45 17.33 -11.73 21.24
N PRO A 46 17.54 -10.74 20.37
CA PRO A 46 16.45 -9.99 19.75
C PRO A 46 15.67 -10.87 18.75
N VAL A 47 14.42 -10.51 18.51
CA VAL A 47 13.54 -11.19 17.55
C VAL A 47 13.22 -10.24 16.41
N LEU A 48 13.39 -10.72 15.17
CA LEU A 48 12.91 -10.05 13.96
C LEU A 48 11.68 -10.78 13.44
N LEU A 49 10.58 -10.07 13.22
CA LEU A 49 9.43 -10.56 12.48
C LEU A 49 9.21 -9.67 11.25
N LEU A 50 9.45 -10.23 10.07
CA LEU A 50 9.08 -9.60 8.79
C LEU A 50 7.76 -10.16 8.27
N ALA A 51 6.81 -9.28 7.98
CA ALA A 51 5.60 -9.60 7.22
C ALA A 51 5.65 -8.96 5.82
N ALA A 52 5.61 -9.79 4.78
CA ALA A 52 5.63 -9.34 3.39
C ALA A 52 4.45 -9.98 2.63
N PRO A 53 3.25 -9.37 2.67
CA PRO A 53 2.06 -9.94 2.06
C PRO A 53 2.20 -10.15 0.55
N GLY A 54 1.42 -11.07 -0.02
CA GLY A 54 1.38 -11.32 -1.47
C GLY A 54 2.56 -12.11 -2.05
N MET A 55 3.53 -12.49 -1.22
CA MET A 55 4.63 -13.37 -1.63
C MET A 55 4.18 -14.82 -1.70
N ARG A 56 4.02 -15.34 -2.92
CA ARG A 56 3.66 -16.74 -3.14
C ARG A 56 4.86 -17.66 -2.86
N PRO A 57 4.68 -18.76 -2.11
CA PRO A 57 5.77 -19.68 -1.81
C PRO A 57 6.51 -20.21 -3.05
N ASP A 58 5.78 -20.54 -4.13
CA ASP A 58 6.39 -21.06 -5.35
C ASP A 58 7.27 -20.03 -6.08
N LEU A 59 6.91 -18.74 -6.00
CA LEU A 59 7.72 -17.65 -6.55
C LEU A 59 8.91 -17.32 -5.66
N VAL A 60 8.76 -17.42 -4.33
CA VAL A 60 9.89 -17.30 -3.39
C VAL A 60 10.94 -18.37 -3.68
N GLU A 61 10.52 -19.64 -3.79
CA GLU A 61 11.42 -20.75 -4.13
C GLU A 61 12.12 -20.53 -5.49
N ALA A 62 11.37 -20.11 -6.51
CA ALA A 62 11.91 -19.87 -7.85
C ALA A 62 12.94 -18.73 -7.85
N PHE A 63 12.60 -17.56 -7.29
CA PHE A 63 13.48 -16.39 -7.27
C PHE A 63 14.68 -16.58 -6.34
N ALA A 64 14.53 -17.31 -5.23
CA ALA A 64 15.67 -17.72 -4.39
C ALA A 64 16.63 -18.63 -5.16
N ALA A 65 16.14 -19.62 -5.91
CA ALA A 65 16.97 -20.50 -6.73
C ALA A 65 17.69 -19.76 -7.88
N GLU A 66 17.10 -18.67 -8.38
CA GLU A 66 17.72 -17.76 -9.36
C GLU A 66 18.76 -16.81 -8.73
N GLY A 67 18.85 -16.76 -7.40
CA GLY A 67 19.77 -15.90 -6.65
C GLY A 67 19.26 -14.47 -6.43
N ALA A 68 17.97 -14.21 -6.67
CA ALA A 68 17.36 -12.88 -6.49
C ALA A 68 16.97 -12.60 -5.02
N LEU A 69 16.83 -13.63 -4.19
CA LEU A 69 16.40 -13.51 -2.77
C LEU A 69 17.44 -14.12 -1.81
N PRO A 70 18.66 -13.56 -1.72
CA PRO A 70 19.74 -14.15 -0.92
C PRO A 70 19.45 -14.27 0.58
N ALA A 71 18.77 -13.30 1.20
CA ALA A 71 18.48 -13.35 2.63
C ALA A 71 17.45 -14.45 2.97
N MET A 72 16.40 -14.58 2.15
CA MET A 72 15.40 -15.63 2.24
C MET A 72 15.99 -17.00 1.90
N ALA A 73 16.82 -17.11 0.86
CA ALA A 73 17.52 -18.35 0.52
C ALA A 73 18.36 -18.86 1.70
N SER A 74 19.09 -17.96 2.37
CA SER A 74 19.84 -18.27 3.58
C SER A 74 18.94 -18.76 4.73
N MET A 75 17.75 -18.19 4.91
CA MET A 75 16.79 -18.67 5.92
C MET A 75 16.25 -20.05 5.58
N VAL A 76 15.96 -20.34 4.31
CA VAL A 76 15.51 -21.67 3.88
C VAL A 76 16.62 -22.72 4.08
N ASP A 77 17.87 -22.36 3.78
CA ASP A 77 19.02 -23.27 3.88
C ASP A 77 19.43 -23.59 5.34
N SER A 78 19.25 -22.64 6.26
CA SER A 78 19.75 -22.73 7.64
C SER A 78 18.67 -22.76 8.72
N GLY A 79 17.42 -22.49 8.36
CA GLY A 79 16.28 -22.40 9.27
C GLY A 79 15.29 -23.54 9.08
N GLU A 80 14.04 -23.27 9.43
CA GLU A 80 12.93 -24.21 9.35
C GLU A 80 11.83 -23.61 8.46
N THR A 81 11.31 -24.41 7.52
CA THR A 81 10.19 -24.05 6.64
C THR A 81 8.96 -24.87 7.00
N ILE A 82 7.78 -24.25 7.00
CA ILE A 82 6.53 -24.96 7.29
C ILE A 82 5.96 -25.54 6.00
N ASP A 83 5.97 -26.87 5.88
CA ASP A 83 5.32 -27.58 4.78
C ASP A 83 3.84 -27.21 4.67
N GLY A 84 3.43 -26.74 3.48
CA GLY A 84 2.04 -26.32 3.21
C GLY A 84 1.71 -24.88 3.65
N GLY A 85 2.67 -24.14 4.18
CA GLY A 85 2.53 -22.73 4.54
C GLY A 85 1.68 -22.48 5.80
N LEU A 86 1.46 -21.19 6.09
CA LEU A 86 0.62 -20.74 7.19
C LEU A 86 -0.86 -20.72 6.76
N VAL A 87 -1.75 -21.17 7.64
CA VAL A 87 -3.19 -21.02 7.42
C VAL A 87 -3.60 -19.59 7.76
N GLY A 88 -3.95 -18.80 6.74
CA GLY A 88 -4.44 -17.44 6.91
C GLY A 88 -5.84 -17.37 7.52
N PRO A 89 -6.25 -16.21 8.07
CA PRO A 89 -7.62 -15.97 8.51
C PRO A 89 -8.59 -15.94 7.33
N PHE A 90 -9.89 -15.93 7.62
CA PHE A 90 -10.93 -15.66 6.63
C PHE A 90 -11.69 -14.37 6.99
N PRO A 91 -11.82 -13.40 6.05
CA PRO A 91 -11.17 -13.36 4.73
C PRO A 91 -9.64 -13.25 4.86
N ALA A 92 -8.88 -13.69 3.85
CA ALA A 92 -7.41 -13.72 3.89
C ALA A 92 -6.80 -12.44 3.31
N THR A 93 -7.10 -11.30 3.94
CA THR A 93 -6.56 -9.97 3.53
C THR A 93 -5.43 -9.54 4.46
N THR A 94 -4.63 -8.56 4.04
CA THR A 94 -3.59 -7.97 4.90
C THR A 94 -4.19 -7.37 6.18
N ALA A 95 -5.31 -6.64 6.09
CA ALA A 95 -6.01 -6.06 7.23
C ALA A 95 -6.43 -7.09 8.31
N THR A 96 -6.79 -8.30 7.92
CA THR A 96 -7.20 -9.36 8.86
C THR A 96 -6.00 -10.17 9.33
N SER A 97 -5.01 -10.37 8.46
CA SER A 97 -3.84 -11.20 8.75
C SER A 97 -2.87 -10.54 9.71
N PHE A 98 -2.65 -9.23 9.62
CA PHE A 98 -1.72 -8.52 10.51
C PHE A 98 -2.16 -8.59 11.99
N PRO A 99 -3.41 -8.25 12.36
CA PRO A 99 -3.88 -8.44 13.73
C PRO A 99 -3.90 -9.91 14.15
N THR A 100 -4.19 -10.86 13.25
CA THR A 100 -4.10 -12.29 13.56
C THR A 100 -2.68 -12.69 13.95
N LEU A 101 -1.67 -12.25 13.20
CA LEU A 101 -0.25 -12.49 13.52
C LEU A 101 0.16 -11.88 14.86
N LEU A 102 -0.27 -10.65 15.12
CA LEU A 102 0.15 -9.92 16.32
C LEU A 102 -0.56 -10.40 17.58
N THR A 103 -1.81 -10.88 17.49
CA THR A 103 -2.59 -11.27 18.67
C THR A 103 -2.61 -12.77 18.92
N GLY A 104 -2.30 -13.58 17.90
CA GLY A 104 -2.50 -15.04 17.93
C GLY A 104 -3.98 -15.43 17.99
N THR A 105 -4.90 -14.53 17.65
CA THR A 105 -6.35 -14.77 17.65
C THR A 105 -6.95 -14.60 16.26
N TRP A 106 -8.17 -15.08 16.03
CA TRP A 106 -8.88 -14.95 14.75
C TRP A 106 -9.66 -13.64 14.66
N PRO A 107 -10.12 -13.21 13.46
CA PRO A 107 -10.95 -12.01 13.26
C PRO A 107 -12.16 -11.87 14.19
N GLY A 108 -12.77 -12.99 14.58
CA GLY A 108 -13.89 -12.99 15.52
C GLY A 108 -13.54 -12.59 16.95
N GLU A 109 -12.26 -12.59 17.33
CA GLU A 109 -11.76 -12.21 18.65
C GLU A 109 -11.06 -10.85 18.63
N HIS A 110 -10.13 -10.61 17.70
CA HIS A 110 -9.44 -9.31 17.63
C HIS A 110 -10.32 -8.20 17.01
N GLY A 111 -11.42 -8.54 16.33
CA GLY A 111 -12.45 -7.58 15.90
C GLY A 111 -12.23 -6.91 14.54
N VAL A 112 -11.12 -7.20 13.85
CA VAL A 112 -10.83 -6.69 12.50
C VAL A 112 -11.19 -7.76 11.47
N VAL A 113 -12.20 -7.49 10.64
CA VAL A 113 -12.85 -8.50 9.77
C VAL A 113 -12.69 -8.24 8.27
N GLY A 114 -11.98 -7.18 7.90
CA GLY A 114 -11.69 -6.79 6.52
C GLY A 114 -11.01 -5.42 6.47
N ASP A 115 -10.59 -4.99 5.29
CA ASP A 115 -9.94 -3.69 5.09
C ASP A 115 -10.91 -2.53 5.37
N ARG A 116 -12.16 -2.69 4.92
CA ARG A 116 -13.29 -1.80 5.19
C ARG A 116 -14.51 -2.61 5.59
N PHE A 117 -15.13 -2.29 6.72
CA PHE A 117 -16.29 -3.04 7.21
C PHE A 117 -17.27 -2.19 8.01
N PHE A 118 -18.55 -2.54 7.94
CA PHE A 118 -19.60 -1.87 8.69
C PHE A 118 -19.54 -2.25 10.18
N ARG A 119 -19.63 -1.25 11.07
CA ARG A 119 -19.72 -1.48 12.52
C ARG A 119 -21.18 -1.68 12.93
N THR A 120 -21.50 -2.87 13.44
CA THR A 120 -22.84 -3.17 13.95
C THR A 120 -23.23 -2.16 15.04
N GLY A 121 -24.36 -1.48 14.86
CA GLY A 121 -24.85 -0.45 15.78
C GLY A 121 -24.64 0.98 15.28
N SER A 122 -23.89 1.18 14.19
CA SER A 122 -23.85 2.46 13.50
C SER A 122 -25.22 2.80 12.88
N PRO A 123 -25.67 4.07 12.91
CA PRO A 123 -26.94 4.49 12.32
C PRO A 123 -26.92 4.53 10.78
N ASP A 124 -25.74 4.49 10.14
CA ASP A 124 -25.58 4.64 8.69
C ASP A 124 -24.56 3.63 8.14
N PHE A 125 -24.87 2.98 7.01
CA PHE A 125 -23.93 2.10 6.32
C PHE A 125 -22.71 2.85 5.74
N ALA A 126 -22.82 4.16 5.55
CA ALA A 126 -21.70 5.02 5.20
C ALA A 126 -20.73 5.27 6.36
N ASP A 127 -21.10 4.94 7.60
CA ASP A 127 -20.22 4.97 8.77
C ASP A 127 -19.58 3.57 8.95
N PHE A 128 -18.47 3.40 8.23
CA PHE A 128 -17.67 2.17 8.20
C PHE A 128 -16.36 2.36 8.98
N ALA A 129 -15.78 1.24 9.39
CA ALA A 129 -14.42 1.19 9.90
C ALA A 129 -13.43 0.82 8.79
N ASN A 130 -12.26 1.44 8.82
CA ASN A 130 -11.08 0.95 8.12
C ASN A 130 -10.20 0.18 9.11
N ALA A 131 -9.51 -0.86 8.66
CA ALA A 131 -8.74 -1.76 9.52
C ALA A 131 -7.68 -1.07 10.39
N ILE A 132 -7.18 0.09 9.95
CA ILE A 132 -6.17 0.89 10.64
C ILE A 132 -6.76 1.96 11.58
N ASN A 133 -8.10 2.07 11.66
CA ASN A 133 -8.72 3.03 12.58
C ASN A 133 -8.31 2.70 14.04
N PRO A 134 -7.96 3.72 14.85
CA PRO A 134 -7.53 3.49 16.22
C PRO A 134 -8.53 2.72 17.07
N GLY A 135 -8.02 1.92 18.01
CA GLY A 135 -8.82 1.18 19.00
C GLY A 135 -9.67 0.03 18.43
N LEU A 136 -9.36 -0.45 17.21
CA LEU A 136 -10.08 -1.57 16.59
C LEU A 136 -9.69 -2.94 17.14
N ILE A 137 -8.40 -3.14 17.40
CA ILE A 137 -7.88 -4.43 17.86
C ILE A 137 -8.26 -4.61 19.34
N GLN A 138 -9.09 -5.62 19.62
CA GLN A 138 -9.65 -5.85 20.96
C GLN A 138 -8.82 -6.82 21.81
N ALA A 139 -7.99 -7.65 21.18
CA ALA A 139 -7.15 -8.62 21.85
C ALA A 139 -5.78 -8.01 22.19
N ASP A 140 -5.13 -8.57 23.21
CA ASP A 140 -3.75 -8.20 23.58
C ASP A 140 -2.80 -8.51 22.42
N THR A 141 -1.88 -7.60 22.14
CA THR A 141 -0.94 -7.74 21.01
C THR A 141 0.46 -8.13 21.50
N LEU A 142 1.18 -8.90 20.67
CA LEU A 142 2.57 -9.26 20.89
C LEU A 142 3.46 -8.05 21.25
N PRO A 143 3.48 -6.94 20.48
CA PRO A 143 4.31 -5.79 20.84
C PRO A 143 3.93 -5.16 22.18
N GLN A 144 2.64 -4.99 22.50
CA GLN A 144 2.22 -4.48 23.82
C GLN A 144 2.56 -5.45 24.96
N ALA A 145 2.54 -6.77 24.72
CA ALA A 145 2.96 -7.76 25.70
C ALA A 145 4.49 -7.73 25.94
N VAL A 146 5.28 -7.51 24.88
CA VAL A 146 6.74 -7.36 24.95
C VAL A 146 7.11 -6.11 25.75
N GLU A 147 6.49 -4.96 25.47
CA GLU A 147 6.76 -3.72 26.24
C GLU A 147 6.37 -3.85 27.71
N ARG A 148 5.25 -4.52 28.00
CA ARG A 148 4.85 -4.83 29.38
C ARG A 148 5.86 -5.72 30.12
N ALA A 149 6.62 -6.52 29.38
CA ALA A 149 7.73 -7.31 29.93
C ALA A 149 9.02 -6.48 30.13
N GLY A 150 9.00 -5.17 29.84
CA GLY A 150 10.12 -4.25 30.00
C GLY A 150 11.13 -4.31 28.85
N LYS A 151 10.71 -4.78 27.68
CA LYS A 151 11.52 -4.99 26.47
C LYS A 151 11.19 -3.93 25.43
N THR A 152 12.15 -3.60 24.56
CA THR A 152 11.99 -2.54 23.55
C THR A 152 11.45 -3.10 22.24
N VAL A 153 10.39 -2.46 21.72
CA VAL A 153 9.83 -2.75 20.40
C VAL A 153 10.23 -1.64 19.43
N VAL A 154 10.61 -2.00 18.21
CA VAL A 154 10.68 -1.09 17.05
C VAL A 154 9.82 -1.67 15.96
N ALA A 155 8.98 -0.85 15.32
CA ALA A 155 8.16 -1.26 14.19
C ALA A 155 8.32 -0.32 13.00
N VAL A 156 8.56 -0.86 11.81
CA VAL A 156 8.71 -0.09 10.57
C VAL A 156 7.92 -0.74 9.43
N GLY A 157 7.06 0.03 8.76
CA GLY A 157 6.22 -0.42 7.65
C GLY A 157 5.00 -1.26 8.05
N TRP A 158 4.76 -1.45 9.36
CA TRP A 158 3.65 -2.27 9.86
C TRP A 158 2.41 -1.42 10.14
N GLU A 159 1.46 -1.44 9.21
CA GLU A 159 0.24 -0.64 9.29
C GLU A 159 -0.64 -0.97 10.50
N GLY A 160 -1.30 0.06 11.04
CA GLY A 160 -2.25 -0.05 12.15
C GLY A 160 -1.62 -0.06 13.55
N LEU A 161 -0.30 -0.20 13.68
CA LEU A 161 0.36 -0.17 15.00
C LEU A 161 0.34 1.20 15.67
N SER A 162 0.37 2.29 14.90
CA SER A 162 0.27 3.66 15.43
C SER A 162 -1.08 3.95 16.11
N GLY A 163 -2.13 3.19 15.75
CA GLY A 163 -3.48 3.30 16.29
C GLY A 163 -3.79 2.38 17.49
N LEU A 164 -2.80 1.67 18.04
CA LEU A 164 -3.00 0.82 19.23
C LEU A 164 -3.35 1.67 20.47
N ASP A 165 -4.17 1.10 21.35
CA ASP A 165 -4.53 1.68 22.65
C ASP A 165 -4.33 0.62 23.76
N PRO A 166 -3.39 0.80 24.71
CA PRO A 166 -2.42 1.90 24.76
C PRO A 166 -1.44 1.86 23.58
N ALA A 167 -0.95 3.04 23.18
CA ALA A 167 0.09 3.16 22.15
C ALA A 167 1.39 2.46 22.59
N LEU A 168 2.22 2.08 21.63
CA LEU A 168 3.54 1.50 21.91
C LEU A 168 4.51 2.56 22.48
N ASP A 169 5.26 2.16 23.49
CA ASP A 169 6.31 2.98 24.11
C ASP A 169 7.55 3.11 23.22
N GLY A 170 7.77 2.16 22.31
CA GLY A 170 8.85 2.16 21.33
C GLY A 170 8.54 2.88 20.00
N PRO A 171 9.53 3.07 19.11
CA PRO A 171 9.34 3.68 17.81
C PRO A 171 8.42 2.86 16.90
N VAL A 172 7.44 3.53 16.29
CA VAL A 172 6.57 2.99 15.24
C VAL A 172 6.62 3.92 14.04
N VAL A 173 6.95 3.38 12.88
CA VAL A 173 6.94 4.08 11.59
C VAL A 173 5.98 3.34 10.66
N GLY A 174 4.90 4.01 10.29
CA GLY A 174 3.93 3.55 9.31
C GLY A 174 4.32 3.92 7.88
N GLY A 175 3.34 3.86 6.99
CA GLY A 175 3.49 4.26 5.59
C GLY A 175 3.31 5.76 5.36
N PRO A 176 3.51 6.21 4.10
CA PRO A 176 3.15 7.56 3.69
C PRO A 176 1.62 7.77 3.74
N VAL A 177 1.20 8.84 4.40
CA VAL A 177 -0.17 9.35 4.42
C VAL A 177 -0.30 10.43 3.37
N ALA A 178 -1.14 10.20 2.37
CA ALA A 178 -1.43 11.16 1.31
C ALA A 178 -2.25 12.34 1.86
N LEU A 179 -1.91 13.54 1.39
CA LEU A 179 -2.53 14.84 1.70
C LEU A 179 -3.03 15.55 0.43
N SER A 180 -2.76 14.99 -0.75
CA SER A 180 -3.29 15.41 -2.04
C SER A 180 -3.62 14.19 -2.89
N ARG A 181 -4.31 14.40 -4.01
CA ARG A 181 -4.36 13.44 -5.11
C ARG A 181 -3.00 13.40 -5.82
N ALA A 182 -2.69 12.29 -6.48
CA ALA A 182 -1.64 12.26 -7.48
C ALA A 182 -2.13 12.95 -8.76
N SER A 183 -1.23 13.45 -9.61
CA SER A 183 -1.59 14.27 -10.77
C SER A 183 -0.77 13.93 -12.00
N VAL A 184 -1.43 13.92 -13.16
CA VAL A 184 -0.82 13.69 -14.47
C VAL A 184 -1.19 14.82 -15.43
N VAL A 185 -0.18 15.51 -15.95
CA VAL A 185 -0.34 16.51 -17.00
C VAL A 185 0.14 15.91 -18.31
N ALA A 186 -0.67 15.95 -19.37
CA ALA A 186 -0.29 15.43 -20.68
C ALA A 186 -0.72 16.33 -21.84
N ASN A 187 0.05 16.34 -22.93
CA ASN A 187 -0.29 17.08 -24.15
C ASN A 187 -0.90 16.23 -25.28
N TYR A 188 -1.42 15.05 -24.94
CA TYR A 188 -2.12 14.19 -25.86
C TYR A 188 -3.29 13.51 -25.14
N ASP A 189 -4.31 13.12 -25.91
CA ASP A 189 -5.57 12.66 -25.33
C ASP A 189 -5.42 11.26 -24.72
N LEU A 190 -5.87 11.15 -23.48
CA LEU A 190 -6.01 9.89 -22.74
C LEU A 190 -7.47 9.71 -22.26
N PRO A 191 -8.48 9.81 -23.14
CA PRO A 191 -9.86 10.07 -22.73
C PRO A 191 -10.46 8.94 -21.86
N GLU A 192 -10.30 7.67 -22.25
CA GLU A 192 -10.76 6.54 -21.42
C GLU A 192 -10.00 6.42 -20.09
N ARG A 193 -8.77 6.95 -20.02
CA ARG A 193 -7.94 6.94 -18.81
C ARG A 193 -8.26 8.11 -17.88
N ALA A 194 -8.69 9.24 -18.45
CA ALA A 194 -9.12 10.42 -17.71
C ALA A 194 -10.34 10.12 -16.84
N ASP A 195 -11.37 9.50 -17.42
CA ASP A 195 -12.58 9.09 -16.70
C ASP A 195 -12.26 8.08 -15.57
N ASN A 196 -11.32 7.17 -15.83
CA ASN A 196 -10.83 6.24 -14.81
C ASN A 196 -10.03 6.94 -13.71
N GLY A 197 -9.19 7.92 -14.05
CA GLY A 197 -8.46 8.74 -13.09
C GLY A 197 -9.39 9.49 -12.15
N GLU A 198 -10.40 10.18 -12.70
CA GLU A 198 -11.40 10.89 -11.90
C GLU A 198 -12.09 9.94 -10.91
N ARG A 199 -12.56 8.78 -11.41
CA ARG A 199 -13.20 7.73 -10.60
C ARG A 199 -12.29 7.18 -9.50
N LEU A 200 -11.00 6.99 -9.79
CA LEU A 200 -10.03 6.36 -8.88
C LEU A 200 -9.32 7.34 -7.94
N GLY A 201 -9.59 8.64 -8.04
CA GLY A 201 -8.98 9.59 -7.12
C GLY A 201 -7.69 10.23 -7.62
N VAL A 202 -7.40 10.20 -8.92
CA VAL A 202 -6.21 10.79 -9.56
C VAL A 202 -6.60 12.01 -10.39
N ASP A 203 -5.78 13.07 -10.37
CA ASP A 203 -5.95 14.25 -11.21
C ASP A 203 -5.35 14.01 -12.60
N TYR A 204 -6.04 14.46 -13.65
CA TYR A 204 -5.54 14.42 -15.02
C TYR A 204 -5.89 15.71 -15.75
N ASP A 205 -4.85 16.38 -16.25
CA ASP A 205 -4.97 17.60 -17.03
C ASP A 205 -4.42 17.40 -18.45
N ARG A 206 -5.33 17.51 -19.43
CA ARG A 206 -4.97 17.61 -20.85
C ARG A 206 -4.64 19.06 -21.19
N VAL A 207 -3.38 19.34 -21.48
CA VAL A 207 -2.86 20.69 -21.70
C VAL A 207 -2.27 20.88 -23.10
N ASP A 208 -2.31 22.08 -23.65
CA ASP A 208 -1.55 22.42 -24.85
C ASP A 208 -0.40 23.37 -24.44
N PRO A 209 0.86 22.90 -24.37
CA PRO A 209 1.98 23.73 -23.95
C PRO A 209 2.08 25.01 -24.79
N ARG A 210 2.05 26.15 -24.11
CA ARG A 210 2.08 27.49 -24.73
C ARG A 210 3.51 28.01 -24.78
N PRO A 211 3.84 29.03 -25.60
CA PRO A 211 5.14 29.68 -25.53
C PRO A 211 5.44 30.16 -24.11
N ALA A 212 6.66 29.91 -23.62
CA ALA A 212 7.07 30.34 -22.29
C ALA A 212 7.22 31.86 -22.23
N GLU A 213 6.58 32.49 -21.24
CA GLU A 213 6.59 33.95 -21.07
C GLU A 213 6.74 34.34 -19.60
N GLY A 214 7.59 35.34 -19.33
CA GLY A 214 7.71 35.94 -18.01
C GLY A 214 8.56 35.17 -16.99
N TRP A 215 9.34 34.18 -17.44
CA TRP A 215 10.27 33.44 -16.58
C TRP A 215 11.52 34.24 -16.21
N SER A 216 11.89 34.22 -14.93
CA SER A 216 13.21 34.66 -14.44
C SER A 216 14.15 33.47 -14.27
N ASP A 217 15.46 33.72 -14.49
CA ASP A 217 16.55 32.78 -14.26
C ASP A 217 16.41 31.41 -14.95
N ALA A 218 15.55 31.31 -15.97
CA ALA A 218 15.31 30.09 -16.71
C ALA A 218 16.57 29.67 -17.50
N PRO A 219 16.84 28.35 -17.61
CA PRO A 219 17.83 27.83 -18.52
C PRO A 219 17.62 28.37 -19.94
N GLU A 220 18.73 28.62 -20.64
CA GLU A 220 18.65 29.00 -22.05
C GLU A 220 18.09 27.83 -22.86
N SER A 221 17.09 28.13 -23.69
CA SER A 221 16.48 27.16 -24.60
C SER A 221 16.90 27.48 -26.04
N PHE A 222 17.44 26.49 -26.75
CA PHE A 222 17.86 26.63 -28.15
C PHE A 222 16.72 26.35 -29.16
N SER A 223 15.59 25.89 -28.65
CA SER A 223 14.27 25.91 -29.31
C SER A 223 13.31 26.90 -28.61
N PRO A 224 12.21 27.35 -29.24
CA PRO A 224 11.23 28.21 -28.57
C PRO A 224 10.65 27.52 -27.32
N ALA A 225 11.07 27.94 -26.13
CA ALA A 225 10.65 27.31 -24.88
C ALA A 225 9.14 27.30 -24.70
N ARG A 226 8.62 26.28 -24.04
CA ARG A 226 7.20 26.08 -23.78
C ARG A 226 6.92 26.07 -22.29
N GLU A 227 5.67 26.30 -21.93
CA GLU A 227 5.21 26.23 -20.55
C GLU A 227 3.81 25.63 -20.45
N THR A 228 3.53 25.11 -19.27
CA THR A 228 2.20 24.70 -18.81
C THR A 228 2.18 24.80 -17.28
N ASP A 229 1.04 24.49 -16.67
CA ASP A 229 0.88 24.47 -15.22
C ASP A 229 0.64 23.02 -14.76
N LEU A 230 1.00 22.70 -13.52
CA LEU A 230 0.74 21.44 -12.82
C LEU A 230 -0.05 21.75 -11.54
N THR A 231 -1.21 21.12 -11.37
CA THR A 231 -2.02 21.26 -10.15
C THR A 231 -2.01 19.97 -9.34
N LEU A 232 -1.86 20.10 -8.02
CA LEU A 232 -2.06 19.03 -7.04
C LEU A 232 -3.27 19.39 -6.17
N SER A 233 -4.39 18.71 -6.37
CA SER A 233 -5.60 18.95 -5.57
C SER A 233 -5.49 18.30 -4.19
N SER A 234 -5.80 19.06 -3.16
CA SER A 234 -5.81 18.60 -1.77
C SER A 234 -6.92 17.58 -1.52
N LEU A 235 -6.66 16.64 -0.60
CA LEU A 235 -7.71 15.77 -0.05
C LEU A 235 -8.58 16.50 0.99
N ASP A 236 -8.06 17.59 1.57
CA ASP A 236 -8.76 18.47 2.49
C ASP A 236 -8.28 19.91 2.27
N ALA A 237 -9.00 20.66 1.43
CA ALA A 237 -8.62 22.01 1.02
C ALA A 237 -8.59 23.03 2.18
N GLU A 238 -9.28 22.75 3.29
CA GLU A 238 -9.23 23.57 4.51
C GLU A 238 -8.17 23.06 5.52
N GLY A 239 -7.55 21.92 5.24
CA GLY A 239 -6.59 21.24 6.09
C GLY A 239 -5.15 21.75 5.95
N ALA A 240 -4.19 20.92 6.40
CA ALA A 240 -2.77 21.28 6.48
C ALA A 240 -2.06 21.41 5.12
N ASN A 241 -2.67 20.91 4.04
CA ASN A 241 -2.14 20.99 2.69
C ASN A 241 -3.19 21.63 1.78
N PRO A 242 -3.10 22.93 1.43
CA PRO A 242 -4.00 23.52 0.44
C PRO A 242 -3.67 23.00 -0.97
N ASP A 243 -4.56 23.27 -1.93
CA ASP A 243 -4.25 23.06 -3.36
C ASP A 243 -2.95 23.76 -3.74
N ARG A 244 -2.16 23.11 -4.61
CA ARG A 244 -0.87 23.63 -5.06
C ARG A 244 -0.84 23.70 -6.58
N GLU A 245 -0.29 24.79 -7.09
CA GLU A 245 -0.05 25.01 -8.52
C GLU A 245 1.45 25.26 -8.72
N PHE A 246 2.01 24.66 -9.75
CA PHE A 246 3.42 24.79 -10.12
C PHE A 246 3.53 25.19 -11.59
N ALA A 247 4.47 26.08 -11.88
CA ALA A 247 4.83 26.44 -13.24
C ALA A 247 5.78 25.40 -13.83
N VAL A 248 5.50 24.97 -15.06
CA VAL A 248 6.32 24.01 -15.80
C VAL A 248 6.96 24.71 -16.99
N TYR A 249 8.27 24.55 -17.15
CA TYR A 249 9.08 25.08 -18.24
C TYR A 249 9.71 23.94 -19.04
N ILE A 250 9.46 23.89 -20.34
CA ILE A 250 9.96 22.83 -21.22
C ILE A 250 10.93 23.47 -22.22
N TYR A 251 12.15 22.95 -22.25
CA TYR A 251 13.23 23.56 -23.01
C TYR A 251 14.11 22.53 -23.72
N ASP A 252 14.87 23.04 -24.67
CA ASP A 252 15.91 22.33 -25.41
C ASP A 252 17.26 22.88 -24.96
N SER A 253 18.05 22.03 -24.31
CA SER A 253 19.32 22.41 -23.71
C SER A 253 20.48 22.54 -24.70
N THR A 254 20.27 22.22 -26.00
CA THR A 254 21.36 22.01 -26.97
C THR A 254 21.39 23.01 -28.13
N ASP A 255 22.49 23.75 -28.27
CA ASP A 255 22.73 24.65 -29.42
C ASP A 255 23.18 23.88 -30.67
N ASP A 256 22.27 23.12 -31.28
CA ASP A 256 22.56 22.33 -32.49
C ASP A 256 21.70 22.70 -33.71
N ALA A 257 20.85 23.72 -33.56
CA ALA A 257 19.88 24.20 -34.56
C ALA A 257 18.82 23.16 -34.99
N THR A 258 18.59 22.14 -34.16
CA THR A 258 17.48 21.18 -34.26
C THR A 258 16.44 21.52 -33.21
N GLU A 259 15.16 21.26 -33.47
CA GLU A 259 14.15 21.30 -32.42
C GLU A 259 14.13 19.95 -31.69
N ASN A 260 14.60 19.93 -30.44
CA ASN A 260 14.79 18.71 -29.64
C ASN A 260 14.64 18.96 -28.14
N TYR A 261 13.44 19.28 -27.69
CA TYR A 261 13.12 19.40 -26.26
C TYR A 261 13.56 18.15 -25.48
N ASP A 262 14.34 18.37 -24.43
CA ASP A 262 15.01 17.32 -23.65
C ASP A 262 14.89 17.51 -22.14
N HIS A 263 14.41 18.68 -21.70
CA HIS A 263 14.23 19.01 -20.28
C HIS A 263 12.84 19.55 -19.92
N VAL A 264 12.42 19.24 -18.69
CA VAL A 264 11.21 19.74 -18.02
C VAL A 264 11.59 20.26 -16.64
N LEU A 265 11.54 21.57 -16.46
CA LEU A 265 11.76 22.24 -15.18
C LEU A 265 10.43 22.55 -14.52
N VAL A 266 10.33 22.30 -13.21
CA VAL A 266 9.12 22.58 -12.42
C VAL A 266 9.50 23.50 -11.26
N ALA A 267 8.75 24.58 -11.08
CA ALA A 267 8.98 25.59 -10.04
C ALA A 267 7.66 26.06 -9.40
N PRO A 268 7.67 26.54 -8.14
CA PRO A 268 6.46 27.07 -7.49
C PRO A 268 5.84 28.26 -8.20
N GLU A 269 6.69 29.10 -8.80
CA GLU A 269 6.30 30.23 -9.65
C GLU A 269 7.21 30.25 -10.89
N LYS A 270 7.03 31.23 -11.79
CA LYS A 270 7.87 31.41 -12.99
C LYS A 270 9.26 31.98 -12.67
N ASP A 271 9.94 31.35 -11.72
CA ASP A 271 11.30 31.65 -11.29
C ASP A 271 12.10 30.34 -11.19
N ALA A 272 12.96 30.10 -12.18
CA ALA A 272 13.72 28.86 -12.25
C ALA A 272 14.83 28.77 -11.18
N ALA A 273 15.19 29.87 -10.51
CA ALA A 273 16.08 29.82 -9.36
C ALA A 273 15.46 29.08 -8.16
N ALA A 274 14.12 29.01 -8.12
CA ALA A 274 13.35 28.29 -7.11
C ALA A 274 12.84 26.92 -7.61
N ALA A 275 13.40 26.39 -8.70
CA ALA A 275 12.98 25.12 -9.27
C ALA A 275 13.08 23.97 -8.24
N ILE A 276 12.03 23.15 -8.19
CA ILE A 276 11.97 21.94 -7.37
C ILE A 276 12.38 20.69 -8.17
N ALA A 277 12.42 20.79 -9.50
CA ALA A 277 12.87 19.73 -10.38
C ALA A 277 13.38 20.29 -11.71
N ASP A 278 14.38 19.62 -12.30
CA ASP A 278 14.79 19.76 -13.69
C ASP A 278 15.05 18.35 -14.23
N LEU A 279 14.15 17.89 -15.10
CA LEU A 279 13.98 16.49 -15.44
C LEU A 279 14.26 16.24 -16.91
N VAL A 280 15.05 15.21 -17.19
CA VAL A 280 15.05 14.53 -18.50
C VAL A 280 14.00 13.42 -18.51
N VAL A 281 13.65 12.91 -19.70
CA VAL A 281 12.69 11.80 -19.83
C VAL A 281 13.09 10.58 -18.98
N GLY A 282 12.12 10.03 -18.25
CA GLY A 282 12.28 8.90 -17.34
C GLY A 282 12.89 9.24 -15.97
N ALA A 283 13.45 10.44 -15.78
CA ALA A 283 14.06 10.85 -14.52
C ALA A 283 13.00 11.17 -13.46
N TRP A 284 13.37 10.92 -12.20
CA TRP A 284 12.61 11.28 -11.01
C TRP A 284 13.28 12.43 -10.27
N ALA A 285 12.48 13.30 -9.66
CA ALA A 285 12.93 14.30 -8.69
C ALA A 285 12.06 14.28 -7.44
N SER A 286 12.69 14.36 -6.27
CA SER A 286 12.03 14.56 -4.99
C SER A 286 11.79 16.06 -4.76
N ALA A 287 10.56 16.42 -4.41
CA ALA A 287 10.14 17.79 -4.11
C ALA A 287 9.69 17.90 -2.63
N PRO A 288 10.62 18.21 -1.70
CA PRO A 288 10.26 18.48 -0.31
C PRO A 288 9.53 19.82 -0.19
N LEU A 289 8.59 19.91 0.75
CA LEU A 289 7.83 21.11 1.07
C LEU A 289 7.46 21.16 2.55
N THR A 290 6.86 22.27 2.97
CA THR A 290 6.29 22.42 4.31
C THR A 290 4.77 22.58 4.28
N LEU A 291 4.14 22.08 5.34
CA LEU A 291 2.70 22.15 5.56
C LEU A 291 2.27 23.45 6.23
N ALA A 292 0.96 23.69 6.24
CA ALA A 292 0.29 24.82 6.86
C ALA A 292 -0.66 24.37 7.99
N GLY A 293 -1.37 25.32 8.61
CA GLY A 293 -2.40 25.03 9.61
C GLY A 293 -1.86 24.31 10.85
N ASP A 294 -2.53 23.25 11.28
CA ASP A 294 -2.15 22.47 12.48
C ASP A 294 -0.80 21.75 12.33
N LEU A 295 -0.29 21.62 11.11
CA LEU A 295 1.04 21.07 10.82
C LEU A 295 2.00 22.14 10.27
N GLU A 296 1.77 23.43 10.57
CA GLU A 296 2.58 24.54 10.06
C GLU A 296 4.08 24.30 10.25
N GLY A 297 4.81 24.37 9.13
CA GLY A 297 6.27 24.21 9.10
C GLY A 297 6.78 22.77 9.14
N GLN A 298 5.91 21.78 9.33
CA GLN A 298 6.30 20.36 9.32
C GLN A 298 6.55 19.85 7.90
N ALA A 299 7.52 18.94 7.76
CA ALA A 299 7.97 18.40 6.48
C ALA A 299 6.92 17.52 5.77
N ALA A 300 6.76 17.71 4.47
CA ALA A 300 6.08 16.77 3.59
C ALA A 300 6.78 16.79 2.23
N GLY A 301 6.30 16.02 1.28
CA GLY A 301 6.84 16.10 -0.07
C GLY A 301 6.10 15.21 -1.04
N PHE A 302 6.52 15.30 -2.29
CA PHE A 302 6.05 14.47 -3.39
C PHE A 302 7.19 14.23 -4.37
N TRP A 303 6.95 13.40 -5.37
CA TRP A 303 7.91 13.09 -6.41
C TRP A 303 7.35 13.44 -7.78
N LEU A 304 8.23 13.88 -8.66
CA LEU A 304 7.94 14.24 -10.05
C LEU A 304 8.66 13.29 -11.00
N LYS A 305 8.01 12.93 -12.11
CA LYS A 305 8.62 12.17 -13.21
C LYS A 305 8.16 12.69 -14.56
N ALA A 306 9.11 13.06 -15.43
CA ALA A 306 8.83 13.28 -16.84
C ALA A 306 8.70 11.91 -17.52
N ILE A 307 7.47 11.41 -17.71
CA ILE A 307 7.23 10.08 -18.29
C ILE A 307 7.49 10.12 -19.80
N ASP A 308 6.88 11.07 -20.50
CA ASP A 308 7.07 11.26 -21.93
C ASP A 308 7.62 12.66 -22.20
N LEU A 309 8.63 12.74 -23.06
CA LEU A 309 9.12 13.98 -23.66
C LEU A 309 9.69 13.66 -25.05
N ALA A 310 8.86 13.82 -26.07
CA ALA A 310 9.30 13.69 -27.45
C ALA A 310 10.13 14.93 -27.84
N PRO A 311 11.23 14.79 -28.61
CA PRO A 311 12.07 15.92 -29.01
C PRO A 311 11.32 17.03 -29.75
N ASP A 312 10.27 16.69 -30.52
CA ASP A 312 9.42 17.65 -31.22
C ASP A 312 8.21 18.13 -30.38
N LEU A 313 8.19 17.78 -29.09
CA LEU A 313 7.09 17.97 -28.16
C LEU A 313 5.73 17.41 -28.65
N SER A 314 5.72 16.47 -29.60
CA SER A 314 4.49 15.81 -30.02
C SER A 314 3.84 14.96 -28.92
N ARG A 315 4.65 14.56 -27.92
CA ARG A 315 4.20 13.89 -26.69
C ARG A 315 4.95 14.42 -25.49
N PHE A 316 4.18 14.81 -24.48
CA PHE A 316 4.63 15.26 -23.17
C PHE A 316 3.69 14.68 -22.13
N ARG A 317 4.25 14.09 -21.07
CA ARG A 317 3.51 13.62 -19.89
C ARG A 317 4.38 13.77 -18.65
N LEU A 318 3.91 14.55 -17.69
CA LEU A 318 4.51 14.76 -16.38
C LEU A 318 3.61 14.12 -15.31
N TYR A 319 4.20 13.33 -14.43
CA TYR A 319 3.51 12.74 -13.28
C TYR A 319 4.03 13.32 -11.98
N ALA A 320 3.12 13.58 -11.06
CA ALA A 320 3.39 13.93 -9.68
C ALA A 320 2.68 12.94 -8.75
N THR A 321 3.40 12.37 -7.79
CA THR A 321 2.77 11.58 -6.72
C THR A 321 1.95 12.50 -5.81
N ALA A 322 1.11 11.91 -4.96
CA ALA A 322 0.47 12.66 -3.88
C ALA A 322 1.51 13.32 -2.96
N VAL A 323 1.23 14.56 -2.52
CA VAL A 323 1.90 15.17 -1.36
C VAL A 323 1.63 14.27 -0.17
N SER A 324 2.68 13.79 0.48
CA SER A 324 2.58 12.81 1.55
C SER A 324 3.49 13.12 2.73
N ARG A 325 3.16 12.55 3.90
CA ARG A 325 3.97 12.55 5.12
C ARG A 325 3.98 11.15 5.73
N ILE A 326 5.11 10.67 6.25
CA ILE A 326 5.17 9.40 6.98
C ILE A 326 4.43 9.54 8.31
N ASP A 327 3.52 8.62 8.60
CA ASP A 327 2.95 8.44 9.94
C ASP A 327 3.99 7.78 10.86
N ALA A 328 4.24 8.37 12.03
CA ALA A 328 5.16 7.80 13.00
C ALA A 328 4.85 8.26 14.42
N SER A 329 5.10 7.37 15.39
CA SER A 329 4.87 7.62 16.80
C SER A 329 5.95 6.96 17.66
N TRP A 330 6.21 7.55 18.83
CA TRP A 330 7.11 6.97 19.83
C TRP A 330 6.70 7.51 21.20
N ALA A 331 5.85 6.78 21.95
CA ALA A 331 5.25 7.34 23.16
C ALA A 331 6.27 7.49 24.31
N GLY A 332 7.27 6.60 24.38
CA GLY A 332 8.26 6.54 25.45
C GLY A 332 9.46 7.50 25.31
N CYS A 333 9.50 8.35 24.28
CA CYS A 333 10.69 9.14 23.96
C CYS A 333 10.71 10.57 24.50
N MET A 334 9.84 10.93 25.43
CA MET A 334 9.65 12.32 25.89
C MET A 334 10.93 13.03 26.37
N ASP A 335 11.94 12.28 26.85
CA ASP A 335 13.23 12.81 27.29
C ASP A 335 14.29 12.93 26.16
N ARG A 336 13.94 12.54 24.92
CA ARG A 336 14.82 12.55 23.75
C ARG A 336 14.65 13.85 22.95
N PRO A 337 15.73 14.48 22.45
CA PRO A 337 15.65 15.73 21.69
C PRO A 337 14.72 15.67 20.48
N GLU A 338 14.70 14.54 19.78
CA GLU A 338 13.93 14.31 18.56
C GLU A 338 12.42 14.32 18.81
N CYS A 339 12.01 14.00 20.04
CA CYS A 339 10.62 14.01 20.45
C CYS A 339 10.20 15.31 21.13
N ALA A 340 11.16 16.03 21.70
CA ALA A 340 10.94 17.35 22.30
C ALA A 340 10.87 18.49 21.26
N ALA A 341 11.42 18.27 20.06
CA ALA A 341 11.35 19.22 18.95
C ALA A 341 9.90 19.41 18.44
N PRO A 342 9.56 20.58 17.85
CA PRO A 342 8.27 20.77 17.19
C PRO A 342 8.00 19.69 16.14
N GLY A 343 6.79 19.11 16.16
CA GLY A 343 6.42 17.97 15.30
C GLY A 343 6.88 16.59 15.80
N GLY A 344 7.73 16.55 16.84
CA GLY A 344 8.14 15.33 17.53
C GLY A 344 8.82 14.29 16.64
N PHE A 345 8.74 13.03 17.04
CA PHE A 345 9.38 11.91 16.34
C PHE A 345 8.95 11.81 14.87
N ALA A 346 7.68 12.08 14.55
CA ALA A 346 7.20 12.07 13.18
C ALA A 346 7.95 13.07 12.29
N GLU A 347 8.24 14.27 12.80
CA GLU A 347 9.03 15.25 12.08
C GLU A 347 10.46 14.78 11.87
N ALA A 348 11.09 14.21 12.90
CA ALA A 348 12.44 13.69 12.80
C ALA A 348 12.56 12.60 11.71
N VAL A 349 11.59 11.68 11.64
CA VAL A 349 11.55 10.64 10.60
C VAL A 349 11.36 11.24 9.21
N ASN A 350 10.43 12.18 9.03
CA ASN A 350 10.19 12.80 7.72
C ASN A 350 11.39 13.62 7.23
N LEU A 351 12.15 14.24 8.14
CA LEU A 351 13.40 14.93 7.79
C LEU A 351 14.53 13.96 7.45
N ALA A 352 14.60 12.80 8.12
CA ALA A 352 15.62 11.79 7.87
C ALA A 352 15.41 11.06 6.54
N VAL A 353 14.15 10.71 6.22
CA VAL A 353 13.79 9.92 5.03
C VAL A 353 13.57 10.78 3.79
N GLY A 354 13.21 12.06 3.96
CA GLY A 354 12.88 12.98 2.86
C GLY A 354 11.43 12.83 2.37
N ALA A 355 11.16 13.28 1.14
CA ALA A 355 9.81 13.28 0.57
C ALA A 355 9.25 11.85 0.49
N PRO A 356 8.19 11.50 1.22
CA PRO A 356 7.69 10.13 1.25
C PRO A 356 7.03 9.73 -0.06
N ILE A 357 7.15 8.45 -0.43
CA ILE A 357 6.50 7.90 -1.62
C ILE A 357 5.77 6.60 -1.30
N GLY A 358 4.49 6.54 -1.70
CA GLY A 358 3.66 5.34 -1.67
C GLY A 358 3.49 4.76 -3.08
N VAL A 359 3.13 3.48 -3.16
CA VAL A 359 2.73 2.86 -4.42
C VAL A 359 1.34 3.34 -4.84
N ASP A 360 1.26 3.96 -6.00
CA ASP A 360 0.04 4.54 -6.56
C ASP A 360 -0.62 3.56 -7.53
N THR A 361 -1.35 2.59 -6.95
CA THR A 361 -2.13 1.62 -7.74
C THR A 361 -3.23 2.31 -8.53
N ALA A 362 -3.82 3.39 -8.02
CA ALA A 362 -4.90 4.13 -8.68
C ALA A 362 -4.43 4.74 -10.01
N SER A 363 -3.25 5.37 -10.05
CA SER A 363 -2.69 5.92 -11.29
C SER A 363 -2.35 4.85 -12.31
N LEU A 364 -1.88 3.68 -11.87
CA LEU A 364 -1.62 2.55 -12.76
C LEU A 364 -2.92 1.96 -13.31
N GLU A 365 -3.91 1.72 -12.45
CA GLU A 365 -5.23 1.18 -12.83
C GLU A 365 -6.01 2.15 -13.73
N ALA A 366 -5.81 3.45 -13.56
CA ALA A 366 -6.32 4.46 -14.48
C ALA A 366 -5.60 4.45 -15.83
N GLY A 367 -4.46 3.76 -15.95
CA GLY A 367 -3.61 3.73 -17.14
C GLY A 367 -2.85 5.04 -17.38
N LEU A 368 -2.78 5.92 -16.38
CA LEU A 368 -2.16 7.23 -16.46
C LEU A 368 -0.63 7.17 -16.32
N ILE A 369 -0.11 6.14 -15.66
CA ILE A 369 1.31 5.79 -15.58
C ILE A 369 1.56 4.39 -16.13
N ASP A 370 2.81 4.08 -16.47
CA ASP A 370 3.23 2.73 -16.88
C ASP A 370 3.69 1.87 -15.68
N GLU A 371 3.81 0.57 -15.91
CA GLU A 371 4.19 -0.43 -14.91
C GLU A 371 5.57 -0.15 -14.31
N ALA A 372 6.53 0.31 -15.13
CA ALA A 372 7.87 0.66 -14.67
C ALA A 372 7.87 1.87 -13.74
N THR A 373 7.00 2.86 -14.00
CA THR A 373 6.77 4.01 -13.13
C THR A 373 6.17 3.58 -11.80
N PHE A 374 5.16 2.72 -11.83
CA PHE A 374 4.56 2.14 -10.62
C PHE A 374 5.58 1.35 -9.77
N VAL A 375 6.35 0.45 -10.39
CA VAL A 375 7.35 -0.37 -9.68
C VAL A 375 8.47 0.48 -9.09
N ALA A 376 8.92 1.53 -9.79
CA ALA A 376 9.93 2.45 -9.27
C ALA A 376 9.48 3.16 -7.98
N GLN A 377 8.19 3.44 -7.82
CA GLN A 377 7.65 4.00 -6.58
C GLN A 377 7.83 3.03 -5.41
N GLY A 378 7.49 1.76 -5.60
CA GLY A 378 7.61 0.76 -4.55
C GLY A 378 9.05 0.39 -4.20
N ILE A 379 9.96 0.38 -5.19
CA ILE A 379 11.41 0.26 -4.94
C ILE A 379 11.88 1.42 -4.07
N THR A 380 11.48 2.64 -4.39
CA THR A 380 11.88 3.83 -3.63
C THR A 380 11.30 3.80 -2.21
N SER A 381 10.03 3.41 -2.06
CA SER A 381 9.36 3.24 -0.76
C SER A 381 10.02 2.16 0.12
N ALA A 382 10.50 1.07 -0.48
CA ALA A 382 11.24 0.03 0.23
C ALA A 382 12.59 0.56 0.76
N TRP A 383 13.32 1.35 -0.03
CA TRP A 383 14.54 2.00 0.45
C TRP A 383 14.25 3.02 1.56
N GLN A 384 13.15 3.77 1.47
CA GLN A 384 12.70 4.65 2.56
C GLN A 384 12.39 3.88 3.85
N THR A 385 11.90 2.65 3.75
CA THR A 385 11.70 1.75 4.89
C THR A 385 13.04 1.37 5.52
N VAL A 386 14.05 1.05 4.71
CA VAL A 386 15.42 0.76 5.19
C VAL A 386 16.06 2.00 5.83
N ASP A 387 15.88 3.17 5.23
CA ASP A 387 16.41 4.44 5.76
C ASP A 387 15.77 4.80 7.10
N ALA A 388 14.45 4.64 7.24
CA ALA A 388 13.74 4.83 8.51
C ALA A 388 14.25 3.86 9.59
N LEU A 389 14.46 2.59 9.23
CA LEU A 389 14.99 1.59 10.14
C LEU A 389 16.41 1.92 10.62
N ARG A 390 17.31 2.32 9.70
CA ARG A 390 18.68 2.74 10.02
C ARG A 390 18.69 3.99 10.88
N PHE A 391 17.86 4.97 10.56
CA PHE A 391 17.72 6.17 11.38
C PHE A 391 17.38 5.81 12.84
N ILE A 392 16.42 4.90 13.06
CA ILE A 392 16.05 4.47 14.42
C ILE A 392 17.19 3.71 15.13
N VAL A 393 17.79 2.72 14.46
CA VAL A 393 18.74 1.82 15.12
C VAL A 393 20.13 2.43 15.24
N GLU A 394 20.63 3.09 14.19
CA GLU A 394 21.99 3.61 14.10
C GLU A 394 22.08 5.06 14.59
N ASP A 395 21.19 5.95 14.14
CA ASP A 395 21.29 7.38 14.47
C ASP A 395 20.68 7.71 15.84
N LEU A 396 19.54 7.08 16.16
CA LEU A 396 18.86 7.27 17.47
C LEU A 396 19.34 6.29 18.54
N ASP A 397 20.17 5.31 18.18
CA ASP A 397 20.73 4.28 19.07
C ASP A 397 19.62 3.54 19.83
N VAL A 398 18.59 3.08 19.10
CA VAL A 398 17.50 2.28 19.66
C VAL A 398 17.69 0.82 19.27
N GLN A 399 18.05 0.00 20.25
CA GLN A 399 18.24 -1.44 20.06
C GLN A 399 16.94 -2.18 20.40
N PRO A 400 16.25 -2.81 19.43
CA PRO A 400 15.01 -3.51 19.72
C PRO A 400 15.27 -4.92 20.26
N ASP A 401 14.48 -5.33 21.26
CA ASP A 401 14.30 -6.74 21.63
C ASP A 401 13.32 -7.43 20.68
N LEU A 402 12.34 -6.69 20.14
CA LEU A 402 11.44 -7.12 19.07
C LEU A 402 11.43 -6.08 17.95
N LEU A 403 11.91 -6.48 16.78
CA LEU A 403 11.83 -5.70 15.54
C LEU A 403 10.69 -6.25 14.66
N LEU A 404 9.69 -5.41 14.43
CA LEU A 404 8.60 -5.68 13.50
C LEU A 404 8.87 -4.94 12.19
N LEU A 405 9.01 -5.68 11.10
CA LEU A 405 9.15 -5.10 9.75
C LEU A 405 7.97 -5.54 8.90
N ALA A 406 7.48 -4.65 8.05
CA ALA A 406 6.57 -5.05 6.99
C ALA A 406 6.76 -4.22 5.72
N THR A 407 6.34 -4.78 4.60
CA THR A 407 6.26 -4.05 3.33
C THR A 407 5.06 -4.52 2.52
N PRO A 408 4.19 -3.61 2.04
CA PRO A 408 3.05 -3.96 1.19
C PRO A 408 3.46 -4.13 -0.28
N PHE A 409 4.70 -3.83 -0.64
CA PHE A 409 5.10 -3.76 -2.05
C PHE A 409 4.98 -5.09 -2.82
N PRO A 410 5.37 -6.26 -2.27
CA PRO A 410 5.16 -7.53 -2.94
C PRO A 410 3.69 -7.85 -3.21
N GLU A 411 2.78 -7.44 -2.32
CA GLU A 411 1.34 -7.54 -2.52
C GLU A 411 0.87 -6.63 -3.64
N ALA A 412 1.30 -5.36 -3.64
CA ALA A 412 0.94 -4.39 -4.65
C ALA A 412 1.30 -4.87 -6.07
N VAL A 413 2.54 -5.33 -6.30
CA VAL A 413 2.94 -5.86 -7.62
C VAL A 413 2.23 -7.17 -7.96
N SER A 414 1.98 -8.02 -6.96
CA SER A 414 1.34 -9.31 -7.19
C SER A 414 -0.14 -9.16 -7.56
N GLN A 415 -0.85 -8.23 -6.92
CA GLN A 415 -2.24 -7.90 -7.25
C GLN A 415 -2.36 -7.34 -8.68
N GLN A 416 -1.42 -6.49 -9.09
CA GLN A 416 -1.46 -5.87 -10.42
C GLN A 416 -1.07 -6.84 -11.55
N PHE A 417 -0.07 -7.71 -11.33
CA PHE A 417 0.56 -8.45 -12.43
C PHE A 417 0.28 -9.96 -12.47
N LEU A 418 -0.02 -10.62 -11.35
CA LEU A 418 -0.18 -12.09 -11.37
C LEU A 418 -1.36 -12.54 -12.23
N GLY A 419 -2.46 -11.80 -12.22
CA GLY A 419 -3.64 -12.11 -13.07
C GLY A 419 -3.31 -12.10 -14.56
N LEU A 420 -2.38 -11.24 -14.99
CA LEU A 420 -1.91 -11.12 -16.36
C LEU A 420 -0.96 -12.25 -16.78
N LEU A 421 -0.29 -12.88 -15.79
CA LEU A 421 0.60 -14.03 -15.95
C LEU A 421 -0.12 -15.39 -15.91
N ALA A 422 -1.42 -15.41 -15.59
CA ALA A 422 -2.20 -16.65 -15.54
C ALA A 422 -2.40 -17.27 -16.93
N ASP A 423 -2.57 -18.60 -16.99
CA ASP A 423 -2.81 -19.33 -18.25
C ASP A 423 -4.03 -18.75 -18.99
N ARG A 424 -3.79 -18.28 -20.22
CA ARG A 424 -4.69 -17.38 -20.98
C ARG A 424 -5.81 -18.10 -21.73
N GLY A 425 -5.97 -19.41 -21.56
CA GLY A 425 -6.92 -20.19 -22.34
C GLY A 425 -6.57 -20.21 -23.84
N GLY A 426 -7.30 -21.00 -24.64
CA GLY A 426 -7.02 -21.18 -26.08
C GLY A 426 -7.41 -19.99 -26.96
N ASP A 427 -8.03 -18.98 -26.39
CA ASP A 427 -8.51 -17.75 -27.00
C ASP A 427 -7.56 -16.55 -26.81
N GLY A 428 -6.57 -16.65 -25.92
CA GLY A 428 -5.52 -15.63 -25.76
C GLY A 428 -6.01 -14.22 -25.41
N ALA A 429 -7.29 -14.09 -25.04
CA ALA A 429 -7.94 -12.82 -24.77
C ALA A 429 -7.78 -12.46 -23.30
N VAL A 430 -7.14 -11.33 -23.03
CA VAL A 430 -7.10 -10.72 -21.70
C VAL A 430 -8.03 -9.52 -21.75
N ALA A 431 -9.12 -9.57 -20.97
CA ALA A 431 -9.75 -8.34 -20.51
C ALA A 431 -8.86 -7.81 -19.38
N THR A 432 -8.27 -6.64 -19.58
CA THR A 432 -7.63 -5.89 -18.49
C THR A 432 -8.61 -5.72 -17.32
N PRO A 433 -8.15 -5.65 -16.05
CA PRO A 433 -9.03 -5.31 -14.93
C PRO A 433 -9.55 -3.87 -15.01
N VAL A 434 -9.03 -3.03 -15.90
CA VAL A 434 -9.70 -1.80 -16.31
C VAL A 434 -10.97 -2.23 -17.04
N MET A 435 -12.12 -2.02 -16.40
CA MET A 435 -13.43 -2.26 -17.00
C MET A 435 -13.44 -1.63 -18.40
N SER A 436 -13.35 -2.48 -19.41
CA SER A 436 -13.54 -2.08 -20.79
C SER A 436 -15.04 -2.01 -21.02
N ASP A 437 -15.61 -0.86 -20.73
CA ASP A 437 -16.97 -0.55 -21.11
C ASP A 437 -17.02 -0.41 -22.63
N ALA A 438 -17.58 -1.44 -23.28
CA ALA A 438 -18.26 -1.36 -24.56
C ALA A 438 -17.59 -0.54 -25.69
N GLU A 439 -16.57 -1.09 -26.34
CA GLU A 439 -16.39 -1.16 -27.81
C GLU A 439 -14.91 -1.33 -28.20
N GLY A 440 -14.44 -2.58 -28.36
CA GLY A 440 -13.25 -2.88 -29.18
C GLY A 440 -12.25 -3.85 -28.56
N ASP A 441 -12.13 -5.03 -29.18
CA ASP A 441 -11.24 -6.15 -28.81
C ASP A 441 -9.74 -5.86 -29.05
N GLY A 442 -9.20 -4.86 -28.38
CA GLY A 442 -7.77 -4.59 -28.38
C GLY A 442 -7.04 -5.41 -27.33
N VAL A 443 -6.70 -6.66 -27.62
CA VAL A 443 -5.75 -7.44 -26.78
C VAL A 443 -4.42 -6.68 -26.78
N VAL A 444 -4.07 -6.04 -25.66
CA VAL A 444 -2.74 -5.48 -25.45
C VAL A 444 -1.78 -6.66 -25.33
N ALA A 445 -0.76 -6.72 -26.19
CA ALA A 445 0.28 -7.73 -26.06
C ALA A 445 1.02 -7.51 -24.74
N VAL A 446 1.03 -8.53 -23.89
CA VAL A 446 1.69 -8.51 -22.58
C VAL A 446 3.06 -9.18 -22.70
N ASP A 447 4.11 -8.52 -22.25
CA ASP A 447 5.43 -9.12 -22.08
C ASP A 447 5.51 -9.82 -20.72
N ASP A 448 5.25 -11.13 -20.72
CA ASP A 448 5.23 -11.95 -19.51
C ASP A 448 6.57 -11.90 -18.75
N ALA A 449 7.70 -11.74 -19.46
CA ALA A 449 9.01 -11.67 -18.82
C ALA A 449 9.21 -10.32 -18.11
N ALA A 450 8.74 -9.23 -18.71
CA ALA A 450 8.75 -7.92 -18.07
C ALA A 450 7.84 -7.90 -16.83
N LEU A 451 6.61 -8.42 -16.94
CA LEU A 451 5.69 -8.51 -15.80
C LEU A 451 6.22 -9.38 -14.67
N LEU A 452 6.81 -10.54 -14.98
CA LEU A 452 7.44 -11.37 -13.97
C LEU A 452 8.64 -10.67 -13.34
N GLY A 453 9.38 -9.87 -14.11
CA GLY A 453 10.43 -8.98 -13.62
C GLY A 453 9.91 -8.00 -12.56
N PHE A 454 8.80 -7.33 -12.82
CA PHE A 454 8.16 -6.43 -11.86
C PHE A 454 7.70 -7.12 -10.58
N VAL A 455 7.16 -8.35 -10.68
CA VAL A 455 6.84 -9.16 -9.49
C VAL A 455 8.12 -9.51 -8.73
N ARG A 456 9.20 -9.89 -9.44
CA ARG A 456 10.50 -10.19 -8.83
C ARG A 456 11.09 -8.98 -8.11
N ASP A 457 10.95 -7.77 -8.66
CA ASP A 457 11.46 -6.54 -8.03
C ASP A 457 10.80 -6.31 -6.66
N GLY A 458 9.49 -6.51 -6.55
CA GLY A 458 8.79 -6.44 -5.25
C GLY A 458 9.32 -7.44 -4.23
N TYR A 459 9.57 -8.68 -4.66
CA TYR A 459 10.07 -9.75 -3.77
C TYR A 459 11.52 -9.46 -3.35
N THR A 460 12.33 -8.97 -4.28
CA THR A 460 13.72 -8.56 -4.03
C THR A 460 13.77 -7.45 -2.99
N MET A 461 12.84 -6.49 -3.05
CA MET A 461 12.80 -5.41 -2.07
C MET A 461 12.36 -5.87 -0.67
N ALA A 462 11.51 -6.88 -0.56
CA ALA A 462 11.26 -7.53 0.72
C ALA A 462 12.49 -8.28 1.27
N ASP A 463 13.30 -8.89 0.39
CA ASP A 463 14.56 -9.54 0.76
C ASP A 463 15.61 -8.53 1.26
N GLU A 464 15.70 -7.36 0.64
CA GLU A 464 16.59 -6.28 1.08
C GLU A 464 16.19 -5.71 2.43
N ILE A 465 14.88 -5.52 2.69
CA ILE A 465 14.38 -5.12 4.03
C ILE A 465 14.70 -6.18 5.08
N LEU A 466 14.52 -7.47 4.74
CA LEU A 466 14.89 -8.59 5.61
C LEU A 466 16.39 -8.58 5.93
N ALA A 467 17.23 -8.41 4.91
CA ALA A 467 18.68 -8.36 5.05
C ALA A 467 19.10 -7.20 5.95
N ALA A 468 18.59 -5.99 5.72
CA ALA A 468 18.88 -4.82 6.52
C ALA A 468 18.51 -5.03 8.00
N GLY A 469 17.33 -5.59 8.28
CA GLY A 469 16.94 -5.89 9.66
C GLY A 469 17.83 -6.94 10.33
N ARG A 470 18.20 -8.02 9.63
CA ARG A 470 19.12 -9.05 10.16
C ARG A 470 20.51 -8.50 10.42
N ASP A 471 21.02 -7.66 9.53
CA ASP A 471 22.34 -7.04 9.67
C ASP A 471 22.39 -6.11 10.88
N LEU A 472 21.32 -5.34 11.12
CA LEU A 472 21.21 -4.41 12.24
C LEU A 472 21.09 -5.12 13.60
N LEU A 473 20.37 -6.24 13.68
CA LEU A 473 20.25 -7.01 14.94
C LEU A 473 21.41 -7.95 15.20
N GLY A 474 22.15 -8.30 14.16
CA GLY A 474 23.28 -9.22 14.22
C GLY A 474 22.89 -10.71 14.21
N PRO A 475 23.89 -11.61 14.19
CA PRO A 475 23.70 -13.03 13.86
C PRO A 475 22.97 -13.86 14.94
N GLU A 476 22.85 -13.34 16.15
CA GLU A 476 22.15 -14.02 17.26
C GLU A 476 20.62 -13.79 17.21
N ALA A 477 20.16 -12.88 16.35
CA ALA A 477 18.74 -12.54 16.26
C ALA A 477 17.91 -13.73 15.74
N THR A 478 16.83 -14.06 16.46
CA THR A 478 15.86 -15.04 15.97
C THR A 478 15.00 -14.37 14.91
N THR A 479 15.08 -14.85 13.67
CA THR A 479 14.38 -14.23 12.53
C THR A 479 13.22 -15.09 12.05
N LEU A 480 12.03 -14.49 11.99
CA LEU A 480 10.82 -15.05 11.40
C LEU A 480 10.42 -14.20 10.21
N MET A 481 10.09 -14.86 9.10
CA MET A 481 9.51 -14.21 7.93
C MET A 481 8.19 -14.90 7.60
N VAL A 482 7.15 -14.11 7.36
CA VAL A 482 5.84 -14.59 6.97
C VAL A 482 5.34 -13.82 5.76
N SER A 483 4.64 -14.52 4.86
CA SER A 483 3.84 -13.88 3.83
C SER A 483 2.37 -14.14 4.10
N THR A 484 1.61 -13.07 4.32
CA THR A 484 0.16 -13.12 4.50
C THR A 484 -0.56 -12.88 3.18
N GLY A 485 -1.83 -13.30 3.08
CA GLY A 485 -2.63 -13.01 1.89
C GLY A 485 -2.05 -13.65 0.61
N GLY A 486 -1.77 -14.96 0.63
CA GLY A 486 -1.30 -15.66 -0.56
C GLY A 486 -2.26 -15.48 -1.74
N LEU A 487 -1.77 -14.89 -2.83
CA LEU A 487 -2.59 -14.53 -3.99
C LEU A 487 -2.62 -15.68 -5.00
N ALA A 488 -3.81 -16.03 -5.46
CA ALA A 488 -3.98 -16.91 -6.61
C ALA A 488 -4.13 -16.05 -7.88
N PRO A 489 -3.36 -16.30 -8.95
CA PRO A 489 -3.54 -15.63 -10.23
C PRO A 489 -4.98 -15.78 -10.73
N SER A 490 -5.65 -14.65 -11.00
CA SER A 490 -6.98 -14.63 -11.61
C SER A 490 -7.11 -13.40 -12.50
N TRP A 491 -7.59 -13.62 -13.72
CA TRP A 491 -8.05 -12.55 -14.62
C TRP A 491 -9.56 -12.30 -14.49
N ARG A 492 -10.25 -13.06 -13.63
CA ARG A 492 -11.69 -12.96 -13.43
C ARG A 492 -12.01 -12.01 -12.28
N GLY A 493 -12.80 -10.99 -12.57
CA GLY A 493 -13.46 -10.14 -11.56
C GLY A 493 -14.87 -10.64 -11.23
N VAL A 494 -15.36 -10.29 -10.04
CA VAL A 494 -16.77 -10.49 -9.66
C VAL A 494 -17.42 -9.11 -9.50
N ASN A 495 -18.40 -8.81 -10.35
CA ASN A 495 -19.23 -7.62 -10.16
C ASN A 495 -20.36 -7.95 -9.18
N ALA A 496 -20.07 -7.82 -7.88
CA ALA A 496 -21.03 -8.12 -6.82
C ALA A 496 -22.29 -7.24 -6.92
N GLY A 497 -22.15 -5.97 -7.32
CA GLY A 497 -23.27 -5.06 -7.53
C GLY A 497 -24.25 -5.59 -8.59
N GLN A 498 -23.74 -6.08 -9.72
CA GLN A 498 -24.56 -6.68 -10.78
C GLN A 498 -25.26 -7.96 -10.29
N VAL A 499 -24.56 -8.81 -9.51
CA VAL A 499 -25.18 -10.01 -8.92
C VAL A 499 -26.38 -9.65 -8.04
N LEU A 500 -26.30 -8.56 -7.27
CA LEU A 500 -27.41 -8.09 -6.44
C LEU A 500 -28.57 -7.52 -7.27
N VAL A 501 -28.28 -6.82 -8.37
CA VAL A 501 -29.30 -6.33 -9.32
C VAL A 501 -30.02 -7.48 -10.00
N ASP A 502 -29.28 -8.45 -10.53
CA ASP A 502 -29.83 -9.63 -11.20
C ASP A 502 -30.67 -10.49 -10.26
N ALA A 503 -30.33 -10.49 -8.96
CA ALA A 503 -31.11 -11.13 -7.91
C ALA A 503 -32.36 -10.33 -7.49
N GLY A 504 -32.56 -9.11 -8.00
CA GLY A 504 -33.66 -8.21 -7.64
C GLY A 504 -33.55 -7.62 -6.22
N ILE A 505 -32.34 -7.61 -5.65
CA ILE A 505 -32.07 -7.06 -4.31
C ILE A 505 -31.76 -5.55 -4.38
N ALA A 506 -31.18 -5.08 -5.49
CA ALA A 506 -30.87 -3.67 -5.73
C ALA A 506 -31.46 -3.19 -7.07
N GLU A 507 -31.83 -1.90 -7.17
CA GLU A 507 -32.30 -1.31 -8.44
C GLU A 507 -31.15 -1.02 -9.41
N LYS A 508 -29.96 -0.77 -8.87
CA LYS A 508 -28.75 -0.43 -9.61
C LYS A 508 -27.54 -1.09 -8.94
N ALA A 509 -26.52 -1.37 -9.76
CA ALA A 509 -25.29 -1.94 -9.27
C ALA A 509 -24.64 -0.96 -8.28
N GLN A 510 -24.12 -1.49 -7.18
CA GLN A 510 -23.28 -0.74 -6.27
C GLN A 510 -22.00 -0.35 -6.99
N LEU A 511 -21.63 0.92 -6.91
CA LEU A 511 -20.43 1.43 -7.57
C LEU A 511 -19.17 0.95 -6.84
N GLU A 512 -19.22 0.83 -5.51
CA GLU A 512 -18.08 0.48 -4.66
C GLU A 512 -18.52 -0.24 -3.37
N ASN A 513 -17.55 -0.85 -2.67
CA ASN A 513 -17.77 -1.48 -1.36
C ASN A 513 -18.31 -0.46 -0.34
N CYS A 514 -19.32 -0.87 0.43
CA CYS A 514 -19.99 -0.02 1.43
C CYS A 514 -20.56 1.30 0.87
N VAL A 515 -20.74 1.43 -0.45
CA VAL A 515 -21.49 2.52 -1.08
C VAL A 515 -22.86 1.96 -1.51
N PRO A 516 -23.95 2.31 -0.79
CA PRO A 516 -25.25 1.73 -1.08
C PRO A 516 -25.74 2.14 -2.47
N GLY A 517 -26.10 1.13 -3.28
CA GLY A 517 -26.89 1.34 -4.50
C GLY A 517 -28.30 1.78 -4.14
N ALA A 518 -28.99 2.45 -5.06
CA ALA A 518 -30.41 2.76 -4.89
C ALA A 518 -31.19 1.45 -4.67
N ALA A 519 -31.92 1.37 -3.55
CA ALA A 519 -32.71 0.19 -3.19
C ALA A 519 -34.17 0.40 -3.60
N THR A 520 -34.77 -0.63 -4.21
CA THR A 520 -36.23 -0.81 -4.21
C THR A 520 -36.64 -0.87 -2.74
N ALA A 521 -37.62 -0.04 -2.35
CA ALA A 521 -38.14 0.14 -0.99
C ALA A 521 -37.92 -1.04 0.00
N PRO A 522 -37.65 -0.75 1.29
CA PRO A 522 -37.26 -1.78 2.26
C PRO A 522 -38.32 -2.89 2.35
N PRO A 523 -37.91 -4.17 2.49
CA PRO A 523 -38.83 -5.27 2.69
C PRO A 523 -39.65 -5.14 3.98
#